data_AF-A0A7W0VK64-F1
#
_entry.id   AF-A0A7W0VK64-F1
#
_cell.length_a   1.000
_cell.length_b   1.000
_cell.length_c   1.000
_cell.angle_alpha   90.00
_cell.angle_beta   90.00
_cell.angle_gamma   90.00
#
_symmetry.space_group_name_H-M   'P 1'
#
loop_
_entity.id
_entity.type
_entity.pdbx_description
1 polymer ?
#
loop_
_entity_poly.entity_id
_entity_poly.type
_entity_poly.pdbx_seq_one_letter_code
_entity_poly.pdbx_strand_id
1 'polypeptide(L)'
;MSVGAPEINGDNWVSWLTRTGLVNPRRTTTAVSLIAPAGARDSDACEIGSRDDGSDPAIADGARLVAARQDSRPGVVPQAGLGTTSALSAPELTVAAAATCDIQIVRAVSANPFLVGKHRPMVVGHRGVPTLHQENTLAGFRRAVSLGLPAIELDVRLTADRKAVVLHDHSLRRLTGSSFDVDNLTWDQISRLRIRREVPMGIDVHGNQVRIRYEQEERIPLLAEVLAEVASAVAINVELKLDMPIWWQVEVAAITAKVIAEAGVEDRVIVTSFDPRKLRALSRA
;
A
#
# COMPACT_ATOMS: atom_id res chain seq x y z
N MET A 1 43.36 10.93 28.15
CA MET A 1 42.73 9.60 28.33
C MET A 1 41.57 9.53 27.35
N SER A 2 41.68 8.64 26.37
CA SER A 2 40.62 8.37 25.39
C SER A 2 39.46 7.65 26.08
N VAL A 3 38.24 8.16 25.93
CA VAL A 3 37.02 7.45 26.32
C VAL A 3 36.31 7.06 25.03
N GLY A 4 36.39 5.77 24.70
CA GLY A 4 35.82 5.20 23.49
C GLY A 4 34.30 5.21 23.49
N ALA A 5 33.72 5.35 22.30
CA ALA A 5 32.30 5.17 22.06
C ALA A 5 31.89 3.70 22.32
N PRO A 6 30.69 3.43 22.86
CA PRO A 6 30.26 2.06 23.09
C PRO A 6 29.88 1.39 21.76
N GLU A 7 30.41 0.18 21.53
CA GLU A 7 29.98 -0.71 20.46
C GLU A 7 28.52 -1.14 20.68
N ILE A 8 27.64 -0.83 19.73
CA ILE A 8 26.26 -1.27 19.73
C ILE A 8 26.22 -2.64 19.04
N ASN A 9 26.21 -3.71 19.84
CA ASN A 9 26.05 -5.08 19.33
C ASN A 9 24.56 -5.36 19.02
N GLY A 10 24.28 -5.93 17.85
CA GLY A 10 22.96 -6.01 17.21
C GLY A 10 21.89 -6.85 17.93
N ASP A 11 22.24 -7.58 18.98
CA ASP A 11 21.38 -8.60 19.59
C ASP A 11 20.42 -8.09 20.69
N ASN A 12 20.44 -6.79 21.01
CA ASN A 12 19.71 -6.25 22.18
C ASN A 12 18.43 -5.44 21.88
N TRP A 13 18.09 -5.18 20.62
CA TRP A 13 16.96 -4.29 20.28
C TRP A 13 15.58 -4.88 20.60
N VAL A 14 15.38 -6.18 20.35
CA VAL A 14 14.10 -6.87 20.58
C VAL A 14 13.81 -7.06 22.08
N SER A 15 14.87 -7.27 22.87
CA SER A 15 14.85 -7.40 24.33
C SER A 15 14.48 -6.09 25.05
N TRP A 16 14.79 -4.94 24.43
CA TRP A 16 14.46 -3.61 24.96
C TRP A 16 13.00 -3.21 24.67
N LEU A 17 12.50 -3.49 23.46
CA LEU A 17 11.11 -3.17 23.07
C LEU A 17 10.05 -3.97 23.82
N THR A 18 10.37 -5.21 24.23
CA THR A 18 9.44 -6.07 25.00
C THR A 18 9.40 -5.73 26.49
N ARG A 19 10.47 -5.16 27.06
CA ARG A 19 10.55 -4.80 28.49
C ARG A 19 9.88 -3.47 28.84
N THR A 20 9.65 -2.60 27.86
CA THR A 20 9.15 -1.23 28.09
C THR A 20 7.65 -1.07 27.89
N GLY A 21 6.93 -2.10 27.44
CA GLY A 21 5.47 -2.06 27.28
C GLY A 21 4.96 -1.03 26.24
N LEU A 22 5.86 -0.50 25.40
CA LEU A 22 5.59 0.58 24.43
C LEU A 22 4.82 0.13 23.18
N VAL A 23 4.55 -1.17 23.00
CA VAL A 23 3.82 -1.70 21.84
C VAL A 23 2.72 -2.67 22.27
N ASN A 24 1.47 -2.32 21.99
CA ASN A 24 0.34 -3.24 22.02
C ASN A 24 0.16 -3.83 20.61
N PRO A 25 0.51 -5.11 20.37
CA PRO A 25 0.47 -5.71 19.04
C PRO A 25 -0.94 -5.93 18.48
N ARG A 26 -2.01 -5.57 19.20
CA ARG A 26 -3.41 -5.80 18.79
C ARG A 26 -4.17 -4.59 18.26
N ARG A 27 -3.55 -3.40 18.05
CA ARG A 27 -4.32 -2.17 17.75
C ARG A 27 -3.84 -1.24 16.63
N THR A 28 -2.97 -1.68 15.72
CA THR A 28 -2.66 -0.88 14.53
C THR A 28 -2.49 -1.78 13.31
N THR A 29 -3.55 -1.89 12.51
CA THR A 29 -3.47 -2.47 11.17
C THR A 29 -3.24 -1.33 10.19
N THR A 30 -2.00 -1.11 9.79
CA THR A 30 -1.70 -0.24 8.64
C THR A 30 -2.01 -1.02 7.38
N ALA A 31 -2.91 -0.49 6.54
CA ALA A 31 -3.17 -1.06 5.23
C ALA A 31 -2.14 -0.49 4.24
N VAL A 32 -1.67 -1.34 3.33
CA VAL A 32 -0.68 -0.98 2.29
C VAL A 32 -1.36 -1.17 0.93
N SER A 33 -1.24 -0.18 0.05
CA SER A 33 -1.63 -0.30 -1.36
C SER A 33 -0.39 -0.21 -2.25
N LEU A 34 -0.39 -1.01 -3.30
CA LEU A 34 0.67 -1.01 -4.31
C LEU A 34 0.17 -0.26 -5.54
N ILE A 35 0.95 0.71 -6.01
CA ILE A 35 0.68 1.38 -7.28
C ILE A 35 1.32 0.53 -8.39
N ALA A 36 0.52 0.10 -9.36
CA ALA A 36 1.02 -0.54 -10.56
C ALA A 36 1.42 0.54 -11.60
N PRO A 37 2.45 0.31 -12.43
CA PRO A 37 2.83 1.26 -13.48
C PRO A 37 1.67 1.51 -14.44
N ALA A 38 1.53 2.78 -14.88
CA ALA A 38 0.49 3.19 -15.82
C ALA A 38 0.61 2.41 -17.15
N GLY A 39 -0.31 1.48 -17.40
CA GLY A 39 -0.31 0.66 -18.63
C GLY A 39 -1.37 -0.44 -18.71
N ALA A 40 -2.01 -0.82 -17.61
CA ALA A 40 -3.10 -1.81 -17.62
C ALA A 40 -4.47 -1.12 -17.55
N ARG A 41 -5.04 -0.77 -18.70
CA ARG A 41 -6.47 -0.40 -18.79
C ARG A 41 -7.27 -1.68 -19.01
N ASP A 42 -8.07 -2.08 -18.02
CA ASP A 42 -9.10 -3.11 -18.16
C ASP A 42 -10.22 -2.53 -19.05
N SER A 43 -10.19 -2.82 -20.34
CA SER A 43 -11.37 -2.80 -21.19
C SER A 43 -11.85 -4.24 -21.33
N ASP A 44 -12.86 -4.62 -20.55
CA ASP A 44 -13.88 -5.64 -20.87
C ASP A 44 -14.79 -5.82 -19.65
N ALA A 45 -15.73 -4.90 -19.47
CA ALA A 45 -16.86 -5.10 -18.57
C ALA A 45 -17.96 -5.85 -19.31
N CYS A 46 -18.09 -7.16 -19.04
CA CYS A 46 -19.29 -7.91 -19.39
C CYS A 46 -20.34 -7.63 -18.30
N GLU A 47 -21.37 -6.87 -18.63
CA GLU A 47 -22.54 -6.66 -17.78
C GLU A 47 -23.25 -7.99 -17.54
N ILE A 48 -23.41 -8.38 -16.27
CA ILE A 48 -24.33 -9.44 -15.87
C ILE A 48 -25.37 -8.79 -14.95
N GLY A 49 -26.59 -8.70 -15.46
CA GLY A 49 -27.72 -8.08 -14.80
C GLY A 49 -28.10 -8.77 -13.48
N SER A 50 -28.38 -7.96 -12.47
CA SER A 50 -28.97 -8.36 -11.21
C SER A 50 -30.41 -8.85 -11.42
N ARG A 51 -30.68 -10.09 -11.06
CA ARG A 51 -32.00 -10.50 -10.59
C ARG A 51 -31.88 -10.92 -9.13
N ASP A 52 -32.76 -10.31 -8.36
CA ASP A 52 -32.89 -10.34 -6.93
C ASP A 52 -34.04 -11.33 -6.63
N ASP A 53 -33.75 -12.47 -6.00
CA ASP A 53 -34.77 -13.27 -5.32
C ASP A 53 -34.17 -13.91 -4.05
N GLY A 54 -34.37 -13.23 -2.93
CA GLY A 54 -34.02 -13.73 -1.62
C GLY A 54 -34.81 -14.99 -1.26
N SER A 55 -34.12 -15.98 -0.71
CA SER A 55 -34.58 -16.81 0.41
C SER A 55 -33.48 -17.75 0.89
N ASP A 56 -33.02 -17.52 2.12
CA ASP A 56 -32.28 -18.46 2.96
C ASP A 56 -33.25 -19.58 3.41
N PRO A 57 -32.83 -20.86 3.54
CA PRO A 57 -32.38 -21.30 4.86
C PRO A 57 -31.29 -22.40 4.88
N ALA A 58 -30.26 -22.14 5.70
CA ALA A 58 -29.73 -22.97 6.80
C ALA A 58 -29.85 -24.54 6.82
N ILE A 59 -28.66 -25.16 6.95
CA ILE A 59 -28.29 -26.41 7.68
C ILE A 59 -28.72 -27.78 7.11
N ALA A 60 -27.75 -28.61 6.65
CA ALA A 60 -27.31 -29.82 7.36
C ALA A 60 -26.24 -30.66 6.62
N ASP A 61 -25.37 -31.19 7.47
CA ASP A 61 -24.28 -32.16 7.38
C ASP A 61 -24.56 -33.48 6.63
N GLY A 62 -23.50 -34.23 6.27
CA GLY A 62 -23.58 -35.69 6.16
C GLY A 62 -23.30 -36.38 4.82
N ALA A 63 -22.03 -36.48 4.45
CA ALA A 63 -21.29 -37.66 3.99
C ALA A 63 -21.93 -38.80 3.13
N ARG A 64 -21.12 -39.20 2.12
CA ARG A 64 -20.79 -40.56 1.60
C ARG A 64 -21.32 -41.00 0.22
N LEU A 65 -20.33 -41.06 -0.69
CA LEU A 65 -20.11 -42.02 -1.78
C LEU A 65 -20.53 -43.47 -1.43
N VAL A 66 -21.19 -44.17 -2.38
CA VAL A 66 -20.82 -45.54 -2.80
C VAL A 66 -21.20 -45.72 -4.28
N ALA A 67 -20.28 -46.31 -5.03
CA ALA A 67 -20.35 -46.63 -6.44
C ALA A 67 -20.83 -48.07 -6.73
N ALA A 68 -21.27 -48.24 -7.98
CA ALA A 68 -21.18 -49.42 -8.84
C ALA A 68 -22.12 -50.61 -8.58
N ARG A 69 -22.76 -51.09 -9.67
CA ARG A 69 -22.35 -52.34 -10.37
C ARG A 69 -23.09 -52.53 -11.69
N GLN A 70 -22.35 -53.09 -12.65
CA GLN A 70 -22.73 -53.57 -13.98
C GLN A 70 -23.35 -54.97 -13.92
N ASP A 71 -24.10 -55.35 -14.95
CA ASP A 71 -24.04 -56.64 -15.67
C ASP A 71 -25.04 -56.61 -16.84
N SER A 72 -24.66 -56.59 -18.12
CA SER A 72 -24.06 -57.64 -18.98
C SER A 72 -25.07 -58.71 -19.47
N ARG A 73 -25.37 -58.71 -20.80
CA ARG A 73 -25.36 -59.87 -21.73
C ARG A 73 -25.90 -59.56 -23.16
N PRO A 74 -25.48 -60.31 -24.21
CA PRO A 74 -25.62 -59.92 -25.62
C PRO A 74 -26.46 -60.89 -26.49
N GLY A 75 -26.79 -60.50 -27.73
CA GLY A 75 -27.21 -61.46 -28.77
C GLY A 75 -27.74 -60.90 -30.11
N VAL A 76 -27.02 -61.27 -31.18
CA VAL A 76 -27.50 -61.62 -32.55
C VAL A 76 -27.73 -60.51 -33.60
N VAL A 77 -27.12 -60.73 -34.79
CA VAL A 77 -27.31 -60.06 -36.10
C VAL A 77 -27.94 -61.10 -37.06
N PRO A 78 -28.73 -60.74 -38.11
CA PRO A 78 -28.13 -60.49 -39.44
C PRO A 78 -28.88 -59.52 -40.41
N GLN A 79 -28.07 -58.94 -41.31
CA GLN A 79 -28.22 -58.47 -42.72
C GLN A 79 -29.56 -58.10 -43.41
N ALA A 80 -29.49 -56.98 -44.16
CA ALA A 80 -29.71 -56.80 -45.62
C ALA A 80 -30.74 -55.71 -46.07
N GLY A 81 -30.27 -54.71 -46.83
CA GLY A 81 -30.81 -54.34 -48.15
C GLY A 81 -31.92 -53.28 -48.32
N LEU A 82 -31.50 -52.13 -48.90
CA LEU A 82 -32.20 -51.24 -49.85
C LEU A 82 -33.41 -50.37 -49.40
N GLY A 83 -33.34 -49.07 -49.72
CA GLY A 83 -34.52 -48.22 -49.95
C GLY A 83 -34.48 -46.82 -49.35
N THR A 84 -34.49 -45.81 -50.22
CA THR A 84 -34.56 -44.36 -49.94
C THR A 84 -35.97 -43.91 -49.52
N THR A 85 -36.10 -42.98 -48.56
CA THR A 85 -36.86 -41.71 -48.63
C THR A 85 -36.93 -41.02 -47.24
N SER A 86 -37.20 -39.72 -47.28
CA SER A 86 -36.97 -38.68 -46.27
C SER A 86 -37.81 -38.71 -44.98
N ALA A 87 -37.24 -38.02 -43.98
CA ALA A 87 -37.87 -37.23 -42.91
C ALA A 87 -38.44 -37.94 -41.66
N LEU A 88 -37.78 -37.74 -40.50
CA LEU A 88 -38.29 -36.99 -39.32
C LEU A 88 -37.53 -37.34 -38.00
N SER A 89 -37.24 -36.28 -37.24
CA SER A 89 -37.02 -36.20 -35.78
C SER A 89 -35.61 -36.45 -35.19
N ALA A 90 -35.26 -35.58 -34.23
CA ALA A 90 -33.97 -35.33 -33.58
C ALA A 90 -33.76 -36.15 -32.28
N PRO A 91 -32.69 -35.93 -31.49
CA PRO A 91 -31.27 -35.78 -31.79
C PRO A 91 -30.42 -36.90 -31.12
N GLU A 92 -29.23 -37.17 -31.65
CA GLU A 92 -28.19 -37.91 -30.92
C GLU A 92 -27.62 -37.04 -29.78
N LEU A 93 -27.54 -37.63 -28.59
CA LEU A 93 -26.71 -37.13 -27.49
C LEU A 93 -25.24 -37.27 -27.87
N THR A 94 -24.66 -36.21 -28.43
CA THR A 94 -23.20 -36.07 -28.48
C THR A 94 -22.73 -35.64 -27.09
N VAL A 95 -22.07 -36.55 -26.37
CA VAL A 95 -21.32 -36.20 -25.15
C VAL A 95 -20.18 -35.28 -25.58
N ALA A 96 -20.38 -33.97 -25.43
CA ALA A 96 -19.32 -33.00 -25.56
C ALA A 96 -18.26 -33.31 -24.50
N ALA A 97 -17.04 -33.62 -24.95
CA ALA A 97 -15.87 -33.66 -24.10
C ALA A 97 -15.82 -32.33 -23.34
N ALA A 98 -15.93 -32.40 -22.01
CA ALA A 98 -15.68 -31.26 -21.15
C ALA A 98 -14.23 -30.85 -21.37
N ALA A 99 -14.03 -29.86 -22.24
CA ALA A 99 -12.83 -29.06 -22.25
C ALA A 99 -12.80 -28.38 -20.88
N THR A 100 -12.09 -28.98 -19.93
CA THR A 100 -11.62 -28.28 -18.74
C THR A 100 -10.76 -27.16 -19.27
N CYS A 101 -11.36 -25.98 -19.42
CA CYS A 101 -10.63 -24.74 -19.56
C CYS A 101 -9.92 -24.58 -18.22
N ASP A 102 -8.68 -25.06 -18.15
CA ASP A 102 -7.75 -24.73 -17.08
C ASP A 102 -7.57 -23.22 -17.13
N ILE A 103 -8.41 -22.51 -16.38
CA ILE A 103 -8.23 -21.11 -16.04
C ILE A 103 -7.00 -21.07 -15.14
N GLN A 104 -5.83 -21.05 -15.75
CA GLN A 104 -4.62 -20.57 -15.10
C GLN A 104 -4.63 -19.04 -15.15
N ILE A 105 -5.58 -18.41 -14.44
CA ILE A 105 -5.38 -17.05 -13.95
C ILE A 105 -4.50 -17.18 -12.71
N VAL A 106 -3.24 -17.55 -12.93
CA VAL A 106 -2.19 -17.10 -12.02
C VAL A 106 -1.89 -15.71 -12.52
N ARG A 107 -2.63 -14.70 -12.01
CA ARG A 107 -2.13 -13.32 -12.08
C ARG A 107 -0.72 -13.42 -11.48
N ALA A 108 0.31 -13.28 -12.32
CA ALA A 108 1.64 -13.11 -11.83
C ALA A 108 1.54 -11.92 -10.87
N VAL A 109 1.63 -12.19 -9.57
CA VAL A 109 1.86 -11.14 -8.60
C VAL A 109 3.24 -10.65 -8.99
N SER A 110 3.29 -9.63 -9.85
CA SER A 110 4.53 -8.98 -10.22
C SER A 110 5.20 -8.63 -8.91
N ALA A 111 6.33 -9.28 -8.65
CA ALA A 111 7.00 -9.11 -7.38
C ALA A 111 7.32 -7.62 -7.25
N ASN A 112 6.77 -6.97 -6.21
CA ASN A 112 6.81 -5.52 -6.11
C ASN A 112 8.28 -5.05 -6.09
N PRO A 113 8.72 -4.21 -7.04
CA PRO A 113 10.12 -3.76 -7.11
C PRO A 113 10.57 -3.02 -5.85
N PHE A 114 9.65 -2.47 -5.05
CA PHE A 114 9.92 -1.95 -3.70
C PHE A 114 10.46 -3.03 -2.75
N LEU A 115 9.94 -4.26 -2.85
CA LEU A 115 10.28 -5.39 -1.96
C LEU A 115 11.35 -6.32 -2.53
N VAL A 116 11.53 -6.33 -3.85
CA VAL A 116 12.43 -7.26 -4.55
C VAL A 116 13.87 -6.78 -4.45
N GLY A 117 14.80 -7.72 -4.24
CA GLY A 117 16.24 -7.45 -4.27
C GLY A 117 16.78 -6.64 -3.08
N LYS A 118 15.99 -6.48 -2.02
CA LYS A 118 16.39 -5.77 -0.80
C LYS A 118 16.80 -6.74 0.32
N HIS A 119 17.84 -6.38 1.07
CA HIS A 119 18.25 -7.14 2.25
C HIS A 119 17.13 -7.16 3.30
N ARG A 120 16.95 -8.31 3.94
CA ARG A 120 15.94 -8.54 4.98
C ARG A 120 16.63 -8.78 6.33
N PRO A 121 16.18 -8.15 7.43
CA PRO A 121 15.06 -7.19 7.51
C PRO A 121 15.36 -5.88 6.78
N MET A 122 14.33 -5.25 6.21
CA MET A 122 14.46 -3.96 5.55
C MET A 122 14.38 -2.84 6.59
N VAL A 123 15.43 -2.02 6.66
CA VAL A 123 15.47 -0.84 7.52
C VAL A 123 14.88 0.34 6.74
N VAL A 124 13.82 0.94 7.27
CA VAL A 124 13.15 2.09 6.65
C VAL A 124 13.47 3.34 7.46
N GLY A 125 14.00 4.37 6.80
CA GLY A 125 14.19 5.68 7.40
C GLY A 125 12.86 6.39 7.62
N HIS A 126 12.23 6.18 8.78
CA HIS A 126 10.96 6.80 9.16
C HIS A 126 11.08 8.33 9.20
N ARG A 127 10.35 9.01 8.32
CA ARG A 127 10.47 10.45 8.03
C ARG A 127 11.90 10.89 7.68
N GLY A 128 12.66 9.99 7.06
CA GLY A 128 14.11 10.13 6.86
C GLY A 128 14.90 9.62 8.07
N VAL A 129 15.60 10.52 8.76
CA VAL A 129 16.37 10.19 9.98
C VAL A 129 16.24 11.29 11.04
N PRO A 130 15.09 11.40 11.74
CA PRO A 130 14.76 12.49 12.68
C PRO A 130 15.75 12.70 13.82
N THR A 131 16.57 11.69 14.15
CA THR A 131 17.62 11.82 15.16
C THR A 131 18.85 12.60 14.69
N LEU A 132 19.03 12.74 13.37
CA LEU A 132 20.18 13.40 12.74
C LEU A 132 19.79 14.67 12.00
N HIS A 133 18.63 14.67 11.32
CA HIS A 133 18.11 15.81 10.56
C HIS A 133 16.62 15.96 10.82
N GLN A 134 16.09 17.15 10.58
CA GLN A 134 14.67 17.44 10.77
C GLN A 134 13.80 16.47 9.96
N GLU A 135 12.76 15.93 10.59
CA GLU A 135 11.83 14.98 9.97
C GLU A 135 11.22 15.52 8.68
N ASN A 136 10.98 14.65 7.70
CA ASN A 136 10.27 14.99 6.46
C ASN A 136 10.93 16.13 5.63
N THR A 137 12.26 16.24 5.69
CA THR A 137 13.03 17.25 4.93
C THR A 137 13.93 16.61 3.87
N LEU A 138 14.25 17.35 2.81
CA LEU A 138 15.23 16.91 1.81
C LEU A 138 16.59 16.59 2.44
N ALA A 139 17.05 17.39 3.41
CA ALA A 139 18.29 17.08 4.12
C ALA A 139 18.23 15.73 4.87
N GLY A 140 17.11 15.44 5.53
CA GLY A 140 16.89 14.14 6.18
C GLY A 140 16.85 12.97 5.19
N PHE A 141 16.23 13.15 4.03
CA PHE A 141 16.18 12.12 3.00
C PHE A 141 17.55 11.92 2.32
N ARG A 142 18.28 12.99 1.99
CA ARG A 142 19.68 12.92 1.53
C ARG A 142 20.54 12.17 2.53
N ARG A 143 20.38 12.45 3.82
CA ARG A 143 21.13 11.74 4.86
C ARG A 143 20.79 10.27 4.89
N ALA A 144 19.51 9.91 4.86
CA ALA A 144 19.06 8.51 4.79
C ALA A 144 19.68 7.76 3.60
N VAL A 145 19.68 8.36 2.41
CA VAL A 145 20.34 7.82 1.21
C VAL A 145 21.84 7.67 1.43
N SER A 146 22.53 8.68 1.99
CA SER A 146 23.97 8.63 2.27
C SER A 146 24.38 7.55 3.27
N LEU A 147 23.46 7.13 4.14
CA LEU A 147 23.66 6.04 5.09
C LEU A 147 23.41 4.66 4.47
N GLY A 148 23.00 4.59 3.21
CA GLY A 148 22.72 3.33 2.51
C GLY A 148 21.40 2.68 2.92
N LEU A 149 20.44 3.46 3.47
CA LEU A 149 19.14 2.90 3.82
C LEU A 149 18.41 2.40 2.56
N PRO A 150 17.85 1.17 2.57
CA PRO A 150 17.19 0.60 1.40
C PRO A 150 15.86 1.28 1.07
N ALA A 151 15.23 1.90 2.07
CA ALA A 151 13.98 2.61 1.96
C ALA A 151 13.89 3.82 2.92
N ILE A 152 13.09 4.81 2.55
CA ILE A 152 12.64 5.89 3.42
C ILE A 152 11.11 5.86 3.53
N GLU A 153 10.59 6.44 4.60
CA GLU A 153 9.17 6.72 4.73
C GLU A 153 8.97 8.24 4.88
N LEU A 154 7.84 8.73 4.38
CA LEU A 154 7.45 10.13 4.47
C LEU A 154 5.93 10.28 4.60
N ASP A 155 5.49 11.38 5.19
CA ASP A 155 4.08 11.69 5.41
C ASP A 155 3.57 12.74 4.41
N VAL A 156 2.39 12.53 3.81
CA VAL A 156 1.80 13.49 2.85
C VAL A 156 0.51 14.11 3.37
N ARG A 157 0.41 15.43 3.20
CA ARG A 157 -0.80 16.26 3.42
C ARG A 157 -1.01 17.24 2.28
N LEU A 158 -2.19 17.85 2.23
CA LEU A 158 -2.52 18.87 1.22
C LEU A 158 -2.54 20.27 1.83
N THR A 159 -2.03 21.22 1.06
CA THR A 159 -2.19 22.66 1.30
C THR A 159 -3.59 23.14 0.90
N ALA A 160 -3.94 24.39 1.23
CA ALA A 160 -5.20 25.02 0.83
C ALA A 160 -5.43 25.02 -0.70
N ASP A 161 -4.34 25.22 -1.46
CA ASP A 161 -4.30 25.18 -2.93
C ASP A 161 -3.97 23.78 -3.49
N ARG A 162 -4.19 22.73 -2.69
CA ARG A 162 -4.14 21.30 -3.07
C ARG A 162 -2.79 20.87 -3.63
N LYS A 163 -1.70 21.35 -3.04
CA LYS A 163 -0.35 20.84 -3.27
C LYS A 163 -0.01 19.78 -2.23
N ALA A 164 0.57 18.66 -2.69
CA ALA A 164 1.05 17.60 -1.80
C ALA A 164 2.37 18.04 -1.14
N VAL A 165 2.33 18.29 0.16
CA VAL A 165 3.49 18.64 1.00
C VAL A 165 3.87 17.47 1.90
N VAL A 166 5.15 17.38 2.23
CA VAL A 166 5.70 16.31 3.06
C VAL A 166 5.77 16.77 4.51
N LEU A 167 4.79 16.35 5.32
CA LEU A 167 4.56 16.84 6.68
C LEU A 167 3.71 15.86 7.49
N HIS A 168 4.18 15.52 8.70
CA HIS A 168 3.45 14.61 9.58
C HIS A 168 2.21 15.24 10.22
N ASP A 169 2.33 16.43 10.81
CA ASP A 169 1.27 17.03 11.62
C ASP A 169 0.27 17.79 10.74
N HIS A 170 -1.00 17.82 11.16
CA HIS A 170 -1.98 18.71 10.53
C HIS A 170 -1.73 20.18 10.92
N SER A 171 -1.39 20.42 12.20
CA SER A 171 -0.99 21.74 12.70
C SER A 171 0.48 22.04 12.45
N LEU A 172 0.78 23.26 12.00
CA LEU A 172 2.15 23.71 11.74
C LEU A 172 2.91 24.10 13.02
N ARG A 173 2.22 24.17 14.17
CA ARG A 173 2.73 24.71 15.43
C ARG A 173 3.96 23.98 15.98
N ARG A 174 4.03 22.65 15.83
CA ARG A 174 5.14 21.85 16.36
C ARG A 174 6.44 22.08 15.60
N LEU A 175 6.38 22.25 14.28
CA LEU A 175 7.58 22.38 13.47
C LEU A 175 7.96 23.85 13.22
N THR A 176 6.99 24.74 13.01
CA THR A 176 7.27 26.11 12.57
C THR A 176 6.89 27.16 13.60
N GLY A 177 6.08 26.81 14.61
CA GLY A 177 5.51 27.76 15.56
C GLY A 177 4.28 28.52 15.03
N SER A 178 3.93 28.36 13.75
CA SER A 178 2.70 28.89 13.16
C SER A 178 1.46 28.32 13.84
N SER A 179 0.43 29.14 14.08
CA SER A 179 -0.85 28.69 14.63
C SER A 179 -1.82 28.14 13.58
N PHE A 180 -1.44 28.16 12.30
CA PHE A 180 -2.26 27.65 11.22
C PHE A 180 -2.11 26.14 11.04
N ASP A 181 -3.16 25.52 10.52
CA ASP A 181 -3.09 24.17 9.98
C ASP A 181 -2.64 24.19 8.52
N VAL A 182 -2.12 23.07 8.03
CA VAL A 182 -1.56 22.95 6.68
C VAL A 182 -2.59 23.26 5.58
N ASP A 183 -3.85 22.91 5.79
CA ASP A 183 -4.95 23.16 4.85
C ASP A 183 -5.53 24.59 4.92
N ASN A 184 -4.99 25.44 5.81
CA ASN A 184 -5.35 26.86 5.87
C ASN A 184 -4.46 27.74 4.99
N LEU A 185 -3.29 27.25 4.58
CA LEU A 185 -2.27 28.04 3.86
C LEU A 185 -2.01 27.47 2.47
N THR A 186 -1.71 28.35 1.52
CA THR A 186 -1.24 27.94 0.18
C THR A 186 0.20 27.43 0.23
N TRP A 187 0.64 26.73 -0.81
CA TRP A 187 2.03 26.33 -0.95
C TRP A 187 3.00 27.51 -0.90
N ASP A 188 2.68 28.63 -1.56
CA ASP A 188 3.54 29.82 -1.52
C ASP A 188 3.75 30.31 -0.07
N GLN A 189 2.71 30.28 0.76
CA GLN A 189 2.81 30.62 2.18
C GLN A 189 3.61 29.58 2.98
N ILE A 190 3.34 28.28 2.77
CA ILE A 190 4.03 27.18 3.47
C ILE A 190 5.52 27.12 3.12
N SER A 191 5.88 27.35 1.86
CA SER A 191 7.26 27.29 1.36
C SER A 191 8.20 28.31 2.03
N ARG A 192 7.62 29.39 2.58
CA ARG A 192 8.33 30.45 3.32
C ARG A 192 8.53 30.12 4.79
N LEU A 193 7.81 29.13 5.32
CA LEU A 193 7.99 28.69 6.70
C LEU A 193 9.31 27.93 6.84
N ARG A 194 9.85 27.97 8.06
CA ARG A 194 11.06 27.24 8.46
C ARG A 194 10.76 26.34 9.63
N ILE A 195 11.26 25.11 9.56
CA ILE A 195 11.23 24.18 10.68
C ILE A 195 12.28 24.66 11.68
N ARG A 196 11.82 24.99 12.88
CA ARG A 196 12.68 25.55 13.93
C ARG A 196 13.79 24.57 14.31
N ARG A 197 14.95 25.10 14.65
CA ARG A 197 16.11 24.29 15.07
C ARG A 197 15.85 23.44 16.30
N GLU A 198 14.92 23.83 17.17
CA GLU A 198 14.60 23.08 18.38
C GLU A 198 13.16 22.56 18.37
N VAL A 199 13.00 21.28 18.03
CA VAL A 199 11.70 20.65 17.83
C VAL A 199 11.36 19.77 19.03
N PRO A 200 10.18 19.94 19.67
CA PRO A 200 9.69 18.98 20.64
C PRO A 200 9.26 17.70 19.92
N MET A 201 9.79 16.56 20.37
CA MET A 201 9.59 15.24 19.77
C MET A 201 8.62 14.36 20.57
N GLY A 202 8.22 14.81 21.76
CA GLY A 202 7.28 14.09 22.61
C GLY A 202 7.58 14.31 24.08
N ILE A 203 7.15 13.34 24.87
CA ILE A 203 7.31 13.30 26.32
C ILE A 203 7.99 11.96 26.66
N ASP A 204 9.00 12.00 27.53
CA ASP A 204 9.66 10.79 28.01
C ASP A 204 8.82 10.04 29.05
N VAL A 205 9.32 8.89 29.53
CA VAL A 205 8.63 8.07 30.54
C VAL A 205 8.45 8.77 31.89
N HIS A 206 9.12 9.89 32.13
CA HIS A 206 9.06 10.68 33.34
C HIS A 206 8.20 11.94 33.20
N GLY A 207 7.59 12.16 32.03
CA GLY A 207 6.78 13.36 31.78
C GLY A 207 7.58 14.57 31.28
N ASN A 208 8.88 14.44 31.02
CA ASN A 208 9.68 15.56 30.53
C ASN A 208 9.55 15.71 29.02
N GLN A 209 9.54 16.95 28.55
CA GLN A 209 9.52 17.22 27.11
C GLN A 209 10.86 16.85 26.47
N VAL A 210 10.83 15.92 25.52
CA VAL A 210 11.98 15.57 24.71
C VAL A 210 12.08 16.55 23.56
N ARG A 211 13.25 17.15 23.37
CA ARG A 211 13.53 18.13 22.32
C ARG A 211 14.81 17.73 21.59
N ILE A 212 14.79 17.85 20.27
CA ILE A 212 16.00 17.67 19.44
C ILE A 212 16.41 19.04 18.91
N ARG A 213 17.71 19.33 19.00
CA ARG A 213 18.33 20.53 18.44
C ARG A 213 19.11 20.16 17.18
N TYR A 214 18.77 20.82 16.08
CA TYR A 214 19.40 20.65 14.78
C TYR A 214 20.35 21.80 14.47
N GLU A 215 21.30 21.55 13.57
CA GLU A 215 22.31 22.52 13.15
C GLU A 215 21.71 23.69 12.39
N GLN A 216 20.72 23.44 11.55
CA GLN A 216 20.09 24.43 10.68
C GLN A 216 18.57 24.29 10.64
N GLU A 217 17.92 25.31 10.11
CA GLU A 217 16.49 25.27 9.78
C GLU A 217 16.31 24.77 8.35
N GLU A 218 15.28 23.96 8.14
CA GLU A 218 14.87 23.47 6.83
C GLU A 218 13.48 23.99 6.47
N ARG A 219 13.07 23.80 5.22
CA ARG A 219 11.69 24.04 4.77
C ARG A 219 10.90 22.75 4.67
N ILE A 220 9.58 22.88 4.69
CA ILE A 220 8.66 21.79 4.32
C ILE A 220 8.73 21.62 2.79
N PRO A 221 9.07 20.43 2.26
CA PRO A 221 9.15 20.21 0.81
C PRO A 221 7.80 19.77 0.23
N LEU A 222 7.65 19.94 -1.09
CA LEU A 222 6.61 19.25 -1.86
C LEU A 222 6.99 17.78 -2.06
N LEU A 223 5.98 16.93 -2.19
CA LEU A 223 6.20 15.52 -2.55
C LEU A 223 6.98 15.39 -3.86
N ALA A 224 6.63 16.19 -4.88
CA ALA A 224 7.30 16.19 -6.17
C ALA A 224 8.80 16.51 -6.06
N GLU A 225 9.18 17.42 -5.14
CA GLU A 225 10.58 17.77 -4.90
C GLU A 225 11.34 16.60 -4.28
N VAL A 226 10.72 15.88 -3.34
CA VAL A 226 11.33 14.68 -2.73
C VAL A 226 11.49 13.57 -3.77
N LEU A 227 10.43 13.26 -4.53
CA LEU A 227 10.48 12.19 -5.53
C LEU A 227 11.54 12.46 -6.60
N ALA A 228 11.59 13.69 -7.14
CA ALA A 228 12.57 14.07 -8.15
C ALA A 228 14.03 13.92 -7.65
N GLU A 229 14.25 14.09 -6.36
CA GLU A 229 15.61 14.10 -5.81
C GLU A 229 16.10 12.72 -5.36
N VAL A 230 15.27 11.91 -4.71
CA VAL A 230 15.74 10.69 -4.04
C VAL A 230 15.17 9.39 -4.60
N ALA A 231 14.11 9.41 -5.41
CA ALA A 231 13.46 8.18 -5.89
C ALA A 231 14.36 7.31 -6.78
N SER A 232 15.37 7.90 -7.43
CA SER A 232 16.37 7.16 -8.21
C SER A 232 17.32 6.32 -7.34
N ALA A 233 17.48 6.67 -6.07
CA ALA A 233 18.46 6.07 -5.17
C ALA A 233 17.84 5.18 -4.09
N VAL A 234 16.60 5.45 -3.67
CA VAL A 234 15.97 4.78 -2.52
C VAL A 234 14.51 4.44 -2.79
N ALA A 235 14.03 3.36 -2.19
CA ALA A 235 12.60 3.03 -2.22
C ALA A 235 11.84 3.95 -1.25
N ILE A 236 10.61 4.34 -1.57
CA ILE A 236 9.85 5.33 -0.80
C ILE A 236 8.51 4.76 -0.34
N ASN A 237 8.26 4.81 0.96
CA ASN A 237 6.93 4.61 1.52
C ASN A 237 6.26 5.97 1.74
N VAL A 238 5.14 6.21 1.07
CA VAL A 238 4.36 7.45 1.19
C VAL A 238 3.15 7.18 2.06
N GLU A 239 3.10 7.74 3.27
CA GLU A 239 1.92 7.66 4.13
C GLU A 239 0.91 8.78 3.82
N LEU A 240 -0.32 8.40 3.48
CA LEU A 240 -1.44 9.34 3.38
C LEU A 240 -1.99 9.65 4.76
N LYS A 241 -1.77 10.86 5.25
CA LYS A 241 -2.20 11.22 6.59
C LYS A 241 -3.69 11.46 6.70
N LEU A 242 -4.18 11.21 7.91
CA LEU A 242 -5.51 11.57 8.37
C LEU A 242 -5.50 13.00 8.91
N ASP A 243 -6.43 13.81 8.42
CA ASP A 243 -6.77 15.12 8.96
C ASP A 243 -8.10 14.96 9.68
N MET A 244 -8.10 14.96 11.02
CA MET A 244 -9.31 14.66 11.81
C MET A 244 -10.52 15.54 11.48
N PRO A 245 -10.38 16.86 11.20
CA PRO A 245 -11.52 17.69 10.82
C PRO A 245 -12.16 17.29 9.48
N ILE A 246 -11.42 16.61 8.59
CA ILE A 246 -11.83 16.29 7.22
C ILE A 246 -11.50 14.83 6.85
N TRP A 247 -11.56 13.93 7.84
CA TRP A 247 -11.06 12.55 7.74
C TRP A 247 -11.71 11.72 6.62
N TRP A 248 -12.89 12.12 6.13
CA TRP A 248 -13.59 11.50 5.00
C TRP A 248 -13.02 11.89 3.63
N GLN A 249 -12.24 12.97 3.54
CA GLN A 249 -11.67 13.42 2.28
C GLN A 249 -10.59 12.44 1.83
N VAL A 250 -10.72 11.98 0.58
CA VAL A 250 -9.77 11.07 -0.07
C VAL A 250 -8.98 11.75 -1.18
N GLU A 251 -9.14 13.06 -1.37
CA GLU A 251 -8.48 13.83 -2.44
C GLU A 251 -6.95 13.74 -2.37
N VAL A 252 -6.39 13.67 -1.15
CA VAL A 252 -4.94 13.45 -0.94
C VAL A 252 -4.44 12.20 -1.67
N ALA A 253 -5.26 11.16 -1.78
CA ALA A 253 -4.92 9.94 -2.51
C ALA A 253 -4.77 10.20 -4.01
N ALA A 254 -5.75 10.85 -4.63
CA ALA A 254 -5.73 11.12 -6.07
C ALA A 254 -4.59 12.09 -6.46
N ILE A 255 -4.37 13.14 -5.67
CA ILE A 255 -3.26 14.07 -5.90
C ILE A 255 -1.91 13.38 -5.71
N THR A 256 -1.77 12.55 -4.68
CA THR A 256 -0.53 11.79 -4.45
C THR A 256 -0.25 10.81 -5.58
N ALA A 257 -1.26 10.05 -6.03
CA ALA A 257 -1.15 9.14 -7.17
C ALA A 257 -0.71 9.89 -8.44
N LYS A 258 -1.34 11.04 -8.73
CA LYS A 258 -0.95 11.90 -9.84
C LYS A 258 0.51 12.35 -9.76
N VAL A 259 0.97 12.84 -8.61
CA VAL A 259 2.36 13.29 -8.43
C VAL A 259 3.36 12.13 -8.60
N ILE A 260 3.03 10.93 -8.13
CA ILE A 260 3.87 9.74 -8.31
C ILE A 260 3.95 9.35 -9.79
N ALA A 261 2.81 9.33 -10.49
CA ALA A 261 2.75 9.00 -11.92
C ALA A 261 3.47 10.04 -12.79
N GLU A 262 3.30 11.34 -12.49
CA GLU A 262 4.02 12.42 -13.18
C GLU A 262 5.53 12.35 -12.98
N ALA A 263 5.99 11.82 -11.84
CA ALA A 263 7.40 11.57 -11.58
C ALA A 263 7.94 10.28 -12.25
N GLY A 264 7.05 9.35 -12.66
CA GLY A 264 7.42 8.09 -13.30
C GLY A 264 8.19 7.13 -12.37
N VAL A 265 7.82 7.10 -11.08
CA VAL A 265 8.52 6.34 -10.03
C VAL A 265 7.61 5.34 -9.30
N GLU A 266 6.53 4.90 -9.95
CA GLU A 266 5.55 3.96 -9.40
C GLU A 266 6.21 2.66 -8.91
N ASP A 267 7.27 2.19 -9.59
CA ASP A 267 8.03 0.99 -9.22
C ASP A 267 8.85 1.17 -7.92
N ARG A 268 9.08 2.41 -7.49
CA ARG A 268 9.85 2.76 -6.28
C ARG A 268 8.99 3.14 -5.09
N VAL A 269 7.68 3.26 -5.28
CA VAL A 269 6.78 3.80 -4.26
C VAL A 269 5.79 2.75 -3.78
N ILE A 270 5.65 2.64 -2.46
CA ILE A 270 4.45 2.07 -1.85
C ILE A 270 3.67 3.18 -1.16
N VAL A 271 2.35 2.98 -1.03
CA VAL A 271 1.50 3.93 -0.33
C VAL A 271 0.84 3.27 0.87
N THR A 272 0.99 3.88 2.03
CA THR A 272 0.37 3.43 3.29
C THR A 272 -0.69 4.41 3.76
N SER A 273 -1.64 3.92 4.55
CA SER A 273 -2.65 4.75 5.19
C SER A 273 -3.27 3.99 6.36
N PHE A 274 -3.61 4.72 7.42
CA PHE A 274 -4.49 4.20 8.47
C PHE A 274 -5.97 4.18 8.04
N ASP A 275 -6.32 4.89 6.98
CA ASP A 275 -7.65 4.92 6.39
C ASP A 275 -7.72 4.10 5.10
N PRO A 276 -8.38 2.93 5.09
CA PRO A 276 -8.48 2.08 3.92
C PRO A 276 -9.27 2.71 2.77
N ARG A 277 -10.09 3.74 3.02
CA ARG A 277 -10.83 4.45 1.97
C ARG A 277 -9.89 5.27 1.08
N LYS A 278 -8.84 5.86 1.66
CA LYS A 278 -7.80 6.57 0.91
C LYS A 278 -7.03 5.63 -0.01
N LEU A 279 -6.73 4.42 0.45
CA LEU A 279 -6.07 3.41 -0.39
C LEU A 279 -6.97 2.94 -1.53
N ARG A 280 -8.27 2.76 -1.27
CA ARG A 280 -9.25 2.42 -2.31
C ARG A 280 -9.44 3.54 -3.32
N ALA A 281 -9.36 4.80 -2.88
CA ALA A 281 -9.39 5.96 -3.78
C ALA A 281 -8.12 6.04 -4.62
N LEU A 282 -6.95 5.80 -4.01
CA LEU A 282 -5.65 5.76 -4.70
C LEU A 282 -5.64 4.71 -5.82
N SER A 283 -6.14 3.51 -5.55
CA SER A 283 -6.16 2.42 -6.55
C SER A 283 -7.10 2.66 -7.74
N ARG A 284 -7.89 3.75 -7.71
CA ARG A 284 -8.83 4.14 -8.77
C ARG A 284 -8.42 5.43 -9.49
N ALA A 285 -7.36 6.08 -9.01
CA ALA A 285 -6.89 7.37 -9.50
C ALA A 285 -5.91 7.24 -10.67
#